data_AF-A0A6P2PR68-F1
#
_entry.id   AF-A0A6P2PR68-F1
#
_cell.length_a   1.000
_cell.length_b   1.000
_cell.length_c   1.000
_cell.angle_alpha   90.00
_cell.angle_beta   90.00
_cell.angle_gamma   90.00
#
_symmetry.space_group_name_H-M   'P 1'
#
loop_
_entity.id
_entity.type
_entity.pdbx_description
1 polymer ?
#
loop_
_entity_poly.entity_id
_entity_poly.type
_entity_poly.pdbx_seq_one_letter_code
_entity_poly.pdbx_strand_id
1 'polypeptide(L)'
;MKKTIVAAAALGMFGTAAQAQSSVTLYGLIDAGVTYANKVAATGGHGKLVKYGDGVASGSRWGIRGTEDLGGGLKALFVLENGFSSGDGTIG
;
A
#
# COMPACT_ATOMS: atom_id res chain seq x y z
N MET A 1 54.49 -1.75 -4.13
CA MET A 1 53.88 -1.12 -2.94
C MET A 1 53.10 0.15 -3.27
N LYS A 2 53.68 1.15 -3.94
CA LYS A 2 52.93 2.37 -4.31
C LYS A 2 51.77 2.10 -5.30
N LYS A 3 51.99 1.25 -6.31
CA LYS A 3 50.97 0.87 -7.31
C LYS A 3 49.80 0.07 -6.72
N THR A 4 50.07 -0.78 -5.72
CA THR A 4 49.05 -1.58 -5.04
C THR A 4 48.16 -0.74 -4.13
N ILE A 5 48.71 0.29 -3.48
CA ILE A 5 47.93 1.24 -2.68
C ILE A 5 46.99 2.07 -3.56
N VAL A 6 47.46 2.52 -4.73
CA VAL A 6 46.65 3.28 -5.69
C VAL A 6 45.51 2.42 -6.26
N ALA A 7 45.77 1.14 -6.56
CA ALA A 7 44.72 0.23 -7.04
C ALA A 7 43.66 -0.07 -5.96
N ALA A 8 44.07 -0.23 -4.70
CA ALA A 8 43.15 -0.44 -3.58
C ALA A 8 42.28 0.80 -3.30
N ALA A 9 42.86 2.00 -3.36
CA ALA A 9 42.12 3.25 -3.25
C ALA A 9 41.12 3.44 -4.40
N ALA A 10 41.49 3.05 -5.63
CA ALA A 10 40.59 3.09 -6.78
C ALA A 10 39.38 2.16 -6.62
N LEU A 11 39.58 0.95 -6.10
CA LEU A 11 38.51 -0.01 -5.85
C LEU A 11 37.59 0.41 -4.69
N GLY A 12 38.13 1.06 -3.66
CA GLY A 12 37.35 1.57 -2.52
C GLY A 12 36.37 2.70 -2.88
N MET A 13 36.61 3.44 -3.96
CA MET A 13 35.72 4.51 -4.43
C MET A 13 34.41 3.99 -5.06
N PHE A 14 34.34 2.73 -5.49
CA PHE A 14 33.13 2.13 -6.06
C PHE A 14 32.16 1.56 -5.01
N GLY A 15 32.58 1.47 -3.73
CA GLY A 15 31.78 0.89 -2.65
C GLY A 15 30.78 1.84 -1.99
N THR A 16 30.78 3.13 -2.33
CA THR A 16 30.02 4.17 -1.60
C THR A 16 28.74 4.64 -2.30
N ALA A 17 28.40 4.08 -3.46
CA ALA A 17 27.29 4.56 -4.30
C ALA A 17 25.98 3.79 -4.16
N ALA A 18 25.83 2.89 -3.19
CA ALA A 18 24.50 2.37 -2.83
C ALA A 18 23.79 3.35 -1.90
N GLN A 19 23.54 4.58 -2.38
CA GLN A 19 22.46 5.41 -1.84
C GLN A 19 21.16 4.82 -2.39
N ALA A 20 20.79 3.62 -1.93
CA ALA A 20 19.46 3.08 -2.16
C ALA A 20 18.50 4.00 -1.42
N GLN A 21 17.98 5.02 -2.11
CA GLN A 21 16.86 5.81 -1.61
C GLN A 21 15.62 4.92 -1.63
N SER A 22 15.62 3.94 -0.72
CA SER A 22 14.50 3.05 -0.47
C SER A 22 13.38 3.92 0.04
N SER A 23 12.27 3.93 -0.70
CA SER A 23 11.07 4.66 -0.31
C SER A 23 10.05 3.66 0.21
N VAL A 24 9.49 3.98 1.37
CA VAL A 24 8.32 3.30 1.91
C VAL A 24 7.18 4.31 1.85
N THR A 25 6.09 3.92 1.21
CA THR A 25 4.87 4.72 1.09
C THR A 25 3.78 4.05 1.92
N LEU A 26 3.31 4.73 2.95
CA LEU A 26 2.00 4.45 3.54
C LEU A 26 0.93 5.01 2.59
N TYR A 27 -0.03 4.18 2.21
CA TYR A 27 -1.14 4.56 1.34
C TYR A 27 -2.43 3.92 1.82
N GLY A 28 -3.55 4.38 1.28
CA GLY A 28 -4.85 3.81 1.57
C GLY A 28 -5.94 4.43 0.72
N LEU A 29 -7.13 3.87 0.85
CA LEU A 29 -8.36 4.36 0.27
C LEU A 29 -9.47 4.18 1.31
N ILE A 30 -10.29 5.20 1.49
CA ILE A 30 -11.50 5.15 2.29
C ILE A 30 -12.66 5.44 1.37
N ASP A 31 -13.61 4.52 1.32
CA ASP A 31 -14.85 4.66 0.58
C ASP A 31 -16.01 4.40 1.53
N ALA A 32 -16.76 5.46 1.82
CA ALA A 32 -17.89 5.42 2.71
C ALA A 32 -19.06 6.17 2.07
N GLY A 33 -20.26 5.63 2.24
CA GLY A 33 -21.48 6.20 1.72
C GLY A 33 -22.71 5.82 2.53
N VAL A 34 -23.83 6.44 2.17
CA VAL A 34 -25.16 6.07 2.67
C VAL A 34 -25.94 5.48 1.51
N THR A 35 -26.41 4.24 1.67
CA THR A 35 -27.22 3.57 0.67
C THR A 35 -28.68 3.65 1.06
N TYR A 36 -29.46 4.32 0.23
CA TYR A 36 -30.92 4.24 0.26
C TYR A 36 -31.41 3.27 -0.81
N ALA A 37 -32.19 2.27 -0.40
CA ALA A 37 -32.84 1.34 -1.30
C ALA A 37 -34.35 1.32 -1.02
N ASN A 38 -35.15 1.53 -2.07
CA ASN A 38 -36.58 1.28 -2.02
C ASN A 38 -36.89 -0.13 -2.54
N LYS A 39 -38.10 -0.60 -2.25
CA LYS A 39 -38.63 -1.91 -2.66
C LYS A 39 -37.83 -3.13 -2.18
N VAL A 40 -37.06 -3.01 -1.10
CA VAL A 40 -36.33 -4.14 -0.50
C VAL A 40 -37.34 -5.17 0.03
N ALA A 41 -37.07 -6.46 -0.13
CA ALA A 41 -37.95 -7.52 0.37
C ALA A 41 -38.17 -7.39 1.90
N ALA A 42 -39.43 -7.50 2.33
CA ALA A 42 -39.82 -7.46 3.74
C ALA A 42 -40.97 -8.45 3.99
N THR A 43 -41.18 -8.85 5.24
CA THR A 43 -42.30 -9.72 5.60
C THR A 43 -43.62 -9.07 5.19
N GLY A 44 -44.35 -9.73 4.28
CA GLY A 44 -45.64 -9.22 3.76
C GLY A 44 -45.55 -8.20 2.63
N GLY A 45 -44.39 -7.97 2.00
CA GLY A 45 -44.28 -7.12 0.82
C GLY A 45 -42.90 -6.49 0.61
N HIS A 46 -42.90 -5.19 0.31
CA HIS A 46 -41.67 -4.42 0.04
C HIS A 46 -41.55 -3.22 0.98
N GLY A 47 -40.32 -2.92 1.40
CA GLY A 47 -39.98 -1.83 2.32
C GLY A 47 -38.92 -0.86 1.79
N LYS A 48 -38.44 -0.02 2.70
CA LYS A 48 -37.33 0.92 2.49
C LYS A 48 -36.17 0.55 3.41
N LEU A 49 -34.94 0.70 2.93
CA LEU A 49 -33.72 0.47 3.68
C LEU A 49 -32.83 1.71 3.58
N VAL A 50 -32.32 2.16 4.71
CA VAL A 50 -31.20 3.09 4.80
C VAL A 50 -30.09 2.34 5.53
N LYS A 51 -28.91 2.25 4.93
CA LYS A 51 -27.75 1.64 5.55
C LYS A 51 -26.49 2.44 5.31
N TYR A 52 -25.57 2.34 6.25
CA TYR A 52 -24.18 2.68 5.99
C TYR A 52 -23.61 1.72 4.95
N GLY A 53 -22.84 2.25 4.00
CA GLY A 53 -22.13 1.50 2.99
C GLY A 53 -20.64 1.77 3.14
N ASP A 54 -19.88 0.74 3.51
CA ASP A 54 -18.43 0.74 3.38
C ASP A 54 -18.06 0.13 2.03
N GLY A 55 -17.07 0.70 1.37
CA GLY A 55 -16.54 0.18 0.11
C GLY A 55 -17.53 0.21 -1.06
N VAL A 56 -18.36 1.26 -1.18
CA VAL A 56 -19.48 1.30 -2.14
C VAL A 56 -19.01 1.20 -3.59
N ALA A 57 -17.95 1.92 -3.95
CA ALA A 57 -17.29 1.84 -5.25
C ALA A 57 -15.99 1.02 -5.21
N SER A 58 -15.25 1.06 -4.09
CA SER A 58 -14.05 0.25 -3.86
C SER A 58 -13.83 0.02 -2.37
N GLY A 59 -13.49 -1.22 -1.98
CA GLY A 59 -13.21 -1.56 -0.57
C GLY A 59 -12.19 -0.64 0.11
N SER A 60 -12.50 -0.25 1.35
CA SER A 60 -11.62 0.54 2.23
C SER A 60 -10.40 -0.28 2.66
N ARG A 61 -9.22 0.32 2.61
CA ARG A 61 -7.93 -0.36 2.85
C ARG A 61 -6.83 0.60 3.24
N TRP A 62 -5.84 0.08 3.93
CA TRP A 62 -4.55 0.73 4.14
C TRP A 62 -3.43 -0.24 3.80
N GLY A 63 -2.28 0.29 3.42
CA GLY A 63 -1.12 -0.53 3.14
C GLY A 63 0.19 0.24 3.15
N ILE A 64 1.27 -0.51 3.23
CA ILE A 64 2.62 -0.01 3.03
C ILE A 64 3.19 -0.67 1.78
N ARG A 65 3.76 0.13 0.89
CA ARG A 65 4.50 -0.37 -0.27
C ARG A 65 5.89 0.22 -0.27
N GLY A 66 6.85 -0.51 -0.80
CA GLY A 66 8.19 0.01 -0.97
C GLY A 66 8.93 -0.60 -2.14
N THR A 67 9.99 0.09 -2.54
CA THR A 67 10.91 -0.37 -3.57
C THR A 67 12.33 -0.09 -3.09
N GLU A 68 13.16 -1.13 -3.13
CA GLU A 68 14.57 -1.08 -2.77
C GLU A 68 15.40 -1.33 -4.04
N ASP A 69 16.37 -0.44 -4.28
CA ASP A 69 17.34 -0.62 -5.37
C ASP A 69 18.46 -1.54 -4.90
N LEU A 70 18.62 -2.68 -5.56
CA LEU A 70 19.65 -3.67 -5.26
C LEU A 70 20.92 -3.48 -6.12
N GLY A 71 20.96 -2.44 -6.94
CA GLY A 71 22.05 -2.14 -7.86
C GLY A 71 21.93 -2.85 -9.22
N GLY A 72 22.66 -2.37 -10.23
CA GLY A 72 22.72 -3.01 -11.54
C GLY A 72 21.39 -3.10 -12.29
N GLY A 73 20.40 -2.27 -11.93
CA GLY A 73 19.04 -2.30 -12.47
C GLY A 73 18.09 -3.29 -11.77
N LEU A 74 18.56 -4.03 -10.77
CA LEU A 74 17.74 -4.95 -9.97
C LEU A 74 17.02 -4.20 -8.85
N LYS A 75 15.75 -4.55 -8.58
CA LYS A 75 14.95 -3.95 -7.51
C LYS A 75 14.16 -5.02 -6.75
N ALA A 76 14.05 -4.85 -5.44
CA ALA A 76 13.08 -5.58 -4.60
C ALA A 76 11.83 -4.71 -4.39
N LEU A 77 10.65 -5.34 -4.39
CA LEU A 77 9.37 -4.67 -4.18
C LEU A 77 8.60 -5.40 -3.08
N PHE A 78 7.91 -4.63 -2.24
CA PHE A 78 6.97 -5.20 -1.27
C PHE A 78 5.68 -4.37 -1.23
N VAL A 79 4.58 -5.07 -0.93
CA VAL A 79 3.28 -4.48 -0.61
C VAL A 79 2.69 -5.29 0.53
N LEU A 80 2.30 -4.63 1.61
CA LEU A 80 1.49 -5.19 2.68
C LEU A 80 0.22 -4.34 2.77
N GLU A 81 -0.93 -4.97 2.60
CA GLU A 81 -2.23 -4.29 2.56
C GLU A 81 -3.23 -5.04 3.42
N ASN A 82 -4.12 -4.29 4.09
CA ASN A 82 -5.23 -4.86 4.84
C ASN A 82 -6.51 -4.03 4.61
N GLY A 83 -7.60 -4.74 4.38
CA GLY A 83 -8.94 -4.15 4.32
C GLY A 83 -9.48 -3.89 5.71
N PHE A 84 -10.26 -2.82 5.86
CA PHE A 84 -10.95 -2.51 7.11
C PHE A 84 -12.30 -1.89 6.81
N SER A 85 -13.27 -2.10 7.71
CA SER A 85 -14.54 -1.38 7.69
C SER A 85 -14.31 0.08 8.08
N SER A 86 -14.62 1.03 7.20
CA SER A 86 -14.50 2.45 7.54
C SER A 86 -15.54 2.94 8.56
N GLY A 87 -16.56 2.12 8.87
CA GLY A 87 -17.62 2.47 9.82
C GLY A 87 -17.27 2.18 11.28
N ASP A 88 -16.49 1.14 11.52
CA ASP A 88 -16.17 0.65 12.88
C ASP A 88 -14.72 0.16 13.06
N GLY A 89 -13.90 0.18 12.01
CA GLY A 89 -12.50 -0.24 12.05
C GLY A 89 -12.30 -1.75 12.15
N THR A 90 -13.36 -2.56 12.02
CA THR A 90 -13.23 -4.02 12.02
C THR A 90 -12.37 -4.48 10.85
N ILE A 91 -11.54 -5.49 11.09
CA ILE A 91 -10.64 -6.05 10.06
C ILE A 91 -11.49 -6.78 9.01
N GLY A 92 -11.20 -6.51 7.73
CA GLY A 92 -11.84 -7.13 6.58
C GLY A 92 -11.37 -8.55 6.27
#